data_AF-A0A6P1AAJ6-F1
#
_entry.id   AF-A0A6P1AAJ6-F1
#
_cell.length_a   1.000
_cell.length_b   1.000
_cell.length_c   1.000
_cell.angle_alpha   90.00
_cell.angle_beta   90.00
_cell.angle_gamma   90.00
#
_symmetry.space_group_name_H-M   'P 1'
#
loop_
_entity.id
_entity.type
_entity.pdbx_description
1 polymer ?
#
loop_
_entity_poly.entity_id
_entity_poly.type
_entity_poly.pdbx_seq_one_letter_code
_entity_poly.pdbx_strand_id
1 'polypeptide(L)' 'MANQAVSDLEYDLLSVLHNKSEAIKAYDTYIQDAQAKDSKPCVELFKKLQEQDISTAKEVREHLKQVMEKGKM' A
#
# COMPACT_ATOMS: atom_id res chain seq x y z
N MET A 1 8.71 -9.95 -29.78
CA MET A 1 7.91 -9.17 -28.82
C MET A 1 7.78 -10.04 -27.58
N ALA A 2 8.30 -9.59 -26.44
CA ALA A 2 8.25 -10.39 -25.21
C ALA A 2 6.78 -10.64 -24.83
N ASN A 3 6.41 -11.90 -24.68
CA ASN A 3 5.10 -12.33 -24.17
C ASN A 3 5.10 -12.13 -22.65
N GLN A 4 5.02 -10.88 -22.19
CA GLN A 4 4.89 -10.59 -20.77
C GLN A 4 3.51 -11.06 -20.29
N ALA A 5 3.49 -11.83 -19.20
CA ALA A 5 2.24 -12.33 -18.60
C ALA A 5 1.37 -11.21 -18.01
N VAL A 6 1.97 -10.04 -17.76
CA VAL A 6 1.37 -8.85 -17.15
C VAL A 6 2.02 -7.62 -17.81
N SER A 7 1.25 -6.61 -18.17
CA SER A 7 1.78 -5.36 -18.72
C SER A 7 2.59 -4.57 -17.68
N ASP A 8 3.48 -3.69 -18.13
CA ASP A 8 4.30 -2.87 -17.23
C ASP A 8 3.43 -2.04 -16.27
N LEU A 9 2.32 -1.46 -16.74
CA LEU A 9 1.41 -0.69 -15.90
C LEU A 9 0.71 -1.54 -14.82
N GLU A 10 0.30 -2.76 -15.16
CA GLU A 10 -0.27 -3.69 -14.17
C GLU A 10 0.77 -4.10 -13.14
N TYR A 11 2.01 -4.37 -13.58
CA TYR A 11 3.13 -4.70 -12.70
C TYR A 11 3.45 -3.55 -11.74
N ASP A 12 3.44 -2.30 -12.23
CA ASP A 12 3.69 -1.11 -11.41
C ASP A 12 2.60 -0.94 -10.35
N LEU A 13 1.33 -1.09 -10.71
CA LEU A 13 0.21 -1.00 -9.76
C LEU A 13 0.23 -2.14 -8.74
N LEU A 14 0.56 -3.36 -9.14
CA LEU A 14 0.78 -4.49 -8.23
C LEU A 14 1.93 -4.23 -7.27
N SER A 15 3.04 -3.65 -7.76
CA SER A 15 4.20 -3.30 -6.96
C SER A 15 3.85 -2.24 -5.91
N VAL A 16 3.06 -1.22 -6.28
CA VAL A 16 2.54 -0.22 -5.33
C VAL A 16 1.67 -0.90 -4.27
N LEU A 17 0.74 -1.79 -4.64
CA LEU A 17 -0.09 -2.51 -3.68
C LEU A 17 0.71 -3.38 -2.73
N HIS A 18 1.73 -4.07 -3.23
CA HIS A 18 2.62 -4.89 -2.42
C HIS A 18 3.33 -4.04 -1.38
N ASN A 19 3.98 -2.96 -1.81
CA ASN A 19 4.73 -2.07 -0.92
C ASN A 19 3.83 -1.42 0.15
N LYS A 20 2.63 -0.99 -0.22
CA LYS A 20 1.66 -0.44 0.74
C LYS A 20 1.18 -1.48 1.73
N SER A 21 0.95 -2.73 1.28
CA SER A 21 0.54 -3.82 2.16
C SER A 21 1.61 -4.17 3.19
N GLU A 22 2.88 -4.19 2.79
CA GLU A 22 4.01 -4.42 3.71
C GLU A 22 4.17 -3.27 4.71
N ALA A 23 4.01 -2.01 4.27
CA ALA A 23 4.00 -0.85 5.17
C ALA A 23 2.86 -0.94 6.20
N ILE A 24 1.64 -1.27 5.77
CA ILE A 24 0.47 -1.41 6.65
C ILE A 24 0.72 -2.42 7.78
N LYS A 25 1.30 -3.57 7.46
CA LYS A 25 1.68 -4.59 8.45
C LYS A 25 2.78 -4.09 9.39
N ALA A 26 3.78 -3.39 8.84
CA ALA A 26 4.90 -2.88 9.63
C ALA A 26 4.46 -1.81 10.65
N TYR A 27 3.46 -0.99 10.32
CA TYR A 27 2.95 0.02 11.26
C TYR A 27 2.42 -0.59 12.55
N ASP A 28 1.88 -1.81 12.56
CA ASP A 28 1.43 -2.45 13.80
C ASP A 28 2.59 -2.62 14.79
N THR A 29 3.74 -3.08 14.30
CA THR A 29 4.97 -3.16 15.12
C THR A 29 5.47 -1.78 15.51
N TYR A 30 5.46 -0.80 14.60
CA TYR A 30 5.95 0.55 14.91
C TYR A 30 5.08 1.27 15.95
N ILE A 31 3.77 1.04 15.91
CA ILE A 31 2.82 1.54 16.91
C ILE A 31 3.11 0.89 18.27
N GLN A 32 3.34 -0.43 18.32
CA GLN A 32 3.70 -1.12 19.55
C GLN A 32 5.01 -0.60 20.14
N ASP A 33 6.04 -0.40 19.31
CA ASP A 33 7.33 0.15 19.74
C ASP A 33 7.21 1.59 20.27
N ALA A 34 6.36 2.41 19.63
CA ALA A 34 6.08 3.77 20.08
C ALA A 34 5.31 3.80 21.41
N GLN A 35 4.36 2.88 21.58
CA GLN A 35 3.63 2.69 22.85
C GLN A 35 4.57 2.25 23.98
N ALA A 36 5.48 1.31 23.71
CA ALA A 36 6.46 0.82 24.70
C ALA A 36 7.44 1.91 25.17
N LYS A 37 7.59 3.00 24.40
CA LYS A 37 8.42 4.17 24.74
C LYS A 37 7.60 5.36 25.25
N ASP A 38 6.31 5.18 25.53
CA ASP A 38 5.38 6.23 25.94
C ASP A 38 5.34 7.45 24.97
N SER A 39 5.68 7.23 23.69
CA SER A 39 5.75 8.30 22.68
C SER A 39 4.41 8.47 21.97
N LYS A 40 3.51 9.24 22.59
CA LYS A 40 2.19 9.59 21.99
C LYS A 40 2.30 10.21 20.58
N PRO A 41 3.22 11.16 20.31
CA PRO A 41 3.33 11.74 18.97
C PRO A 41 3.69 10.72 17.89
N CYS A 42 4.54 9.73 18.22
CA CYS A 42 4.89 8.67 17.29
C CYS A 42 3.72 7.71 17.05
N VAL A 43 2.95 7.35 18.09
CA VAL A 43 1.73 6.53 17.95
C VAL A 43 0.73 7.20 17.00
N GLU A 44 0.48 8.50 17.19
CA GLU A 44 -0.44 9.26 16.34
C GLU A 44 0.06 9.35 14.90
N LEU A 45 1.36 9.59 14.71
CA LEU A 45 1.97 9.62 13.38
C LEU A 45 1.81 8.28 12.66
N PHE A 46 2.17 7.16 13.30
CA PHE A 46 2.11 5.85 12.65
C PHE A 46 0.67 5.41 12.35
N LYS A 47 -0.30 5.72 13.22
CA LYS A 47 -1.72 5.50 12.92
C LYS A 47 -2.19 6.30 11.71
N LYS A 48 -1.83 7.58 11.64
CA LYS A 48 -2.14 8.43 10.49
C LYS A 48 -1.54 7.88 9.19
N LEU A 49 -0.28 7.45 9.22
CA LEU A 49 0.39 6.85 8.06
C LEU A 49 -0.28 5.54 7.63
N GLN A 50 -0.66 4.69 8.59
CA GLN A 50 -1.39 3.45 8.33
C GLN A 50 -2.74 3.72 7.65
N GLU A 51 -3.53 4.67 8.15
CA GLU A 51 -4.81 5.05 7.56
C GLU A 51 -4.65 5.59 6.13
N GLN A 52 -3.63 6.42 5.90
CA GLN A 52 -3.31 6.95 4.57
C GLN A 52 -2.93 5.82 3.60
N ASP A 53 -2.05 4.91 3.99
CA ASP A 53 -1.65 3.79 3.14
C ASP A 53 -2.81 2.82 2.87
N ILE A 54 -3.72 2.60 3.82
CA ILE A 54 -4.96 1.83 3.62
C ILE A 54 -5.84 2.51 2.56
N SER A 55 -6.03 3.83 2.66
CA SER A 55 -6.83 4.59 1.70
C SER A 55 -6.23 4.50 0.29
N THR A 56 -4.93 4.75 0.17
CA THR A 56 -4.21 4.67 -1.11
C THR A 56 -4.22 3.25 -1.68
N ALA A 57 -4.04 2.22 -0.85
CA ALA A 57 -4.09 0.83 -1.32
C ALA A 57 -5.48 0.45 -1.89
N LYS A 58 -6.56 0.96 -1.29
CA LYS A 58 -7.92 0.77 -1.84
C LYS A 58 -8.08 1.44 -3.20
N GLU A 59 -7.58 2.66 -3.34
CA GLU A 59 -7.61 3.40 -4.61
C GLU A 59 -6.81 2.70 -5.70
N VAL A 60 -5.56 2.34 -5.43
CA VAL A 60 -4.69 1.63 -6.37
C VAL A 60 -5.29 0.29 -6.79
N ARG A 61 -5.91 -0.44 -5.84
CA ARG A 61 -6.60 -1.70 -6.15
C ARG A 61 -7.74 -1.50 -7.14
N GLU A 62 -8.49 -0.42 -7.02
CA GLU A 62 -9.58 -0.13 -7.95
C GLU A 62 -9.05 0.24 -9.34
N HIS A 63 -7.97 1.02 -9.42
CA HIS A 63 -7.31 1.34 -10.68
C HIS A 63 -6.71 0.09 -11.34
N LEU A 64 -6.10 -0.81 -10.56
CA LEU A 64 -5.56 -2.08 -11.05
C LEU A 64 -6.66 -2.93 -11.69
N LYS A 65 -7.84 -3.06 -11.05
CA LYS A 65 -8.96 -3.80 -11.66
C LYS A 65 -9.36 -3.20 -13.01
N GLN A 66 -9.46 -1.88 -13.09
CA GLN A 66 -9.82 -1.21 -14.34
C GLN A 66 -8.78 -1.47 -15.44
N VAL A 67 -7.50 -1.42 -15.10
CA VAL A 67 -6.42 -1.74 -16.05
C VAL A 67 -6.49 -3.21 -16.49
N MET A 68 -6.71 -4.15 -15.57
CA MET A 68 -6.83 -5.58 -15.91
C MET A 68 -8.08 -5.92 -16.73
N GLU A 69 -9.20 -5.23 -16.48
CA GLU A 69 -10.47 -5.48 -17.19
C GLU A 69 -10.52 -4.81 -18.57
N LYS A 70 -9.97 -3.60 -18.70
CA LYS A 70 -10.12 -2.76 -19.90
C LYS A 70 -8.85 -2.64 -20.72
N GLY A 71 -7.72 -3.15 -20.22
CA GLY A 71 -6.38 -3.02 -20.82
C GLY A 71 -5.87 -1.57 -20.87
N LYS A 72 -6.63 -0.60 -20.36
CA LYS A 72 -6.34 0.84 -20.31
C LYS A 72 -7.19 1.52 -19.23
N MET A 73 -6.62 2.52 -18.57
CA MET A 73 -7.36 3.76 -18.30
C MET A 73 -7.14 4.71 -19.47
#